data_AF-A0A218KN06-F1
#
_entry.id   AF-A0A218KN06-F1
#
_cell.length_a   1.000
_cell.length_b   1.000
_cell.length_c   1.000
_cell.angle_alpha   90.00
_cell.angle_beta   90.00
_cell.angle_gamma   90.00
#
_symmetry.space_group_name_H-M   'P 1'
#
loop_
_entity.id
_entity.type
_entity.pdbx_description
1 polymer ?
#
loop_
_entity_poly.entity_id
_entity_poly.type
_entity_poly.pdbx_seq_one_letter_code
_entity_poly.pdbx_strand_id
1 'polypeptide(L)'
;MKIYIYSILFLIFSCVQLYADEEVVKFDLLIGEIDKANLTIKGAIKISIDPDWHIYYKDPGDFGLPTFISYRGNTSSIDIHWPAPSEHKDEVGKEIFVSNIYENVVLFPFKVSVLSNQEYIDLNFHIKYAICKDRCIAKKAEITTRQPLKNFFNAETNKLINEWYKK
;
A
#
# COMPACT_ATOMS: atom_id res chain seq x y z
N MET A 1 -23.15 -64.36 17.10
CA MET A 1 -23.83 -63.07 16.83
C MET A 1 -22.91 -61.97 17.34
N LYS A 2 -22.26 -61.24 16.43
CA LYS A 2 -21.21 -60.25 16.70
C LYS A 2 -21.85 -58.91 17.06
N ILE A 3 -21.51 -58.33 18.21
CA ILE A 3 -21.84 -56.93 18.55
C ILE A 3 -20.52 -56.24 18.85
N TYR A 4 -20.02 -55.48 17.88
CA TYR A 4 -18.84 -54.64 18.04
C TYR A 4 -19.30 -53.29 18.59
N ILE A 5 -18.87 -52.98 19.82
CA ILE A 5 -18.93 -51.65 20.40
C ILE A 5 -17.91 -50.79 19.65
N TYR A 6 -18.37 -50.02 18.67
CA TYR A 6 -17.58 -48.92 18.11
C TYR A 6 -17.69 -47.74 19.06
N SER A 7 -16.78 -47.71 20.03
CA SER A 7 -16.52 -46.52 20.85
C SER A 7 -16.06 -45.38 19.95
N ILE A 8 -16.99 -44.45 19.74
CA ILE A 8 -16.82 -43.00 19.62
C ILE A 8 -15.35 -42.57 19.66
N LEU A 9 -14.79 -42.34 18.47
CA LEU A 9 -13.72 -41.36 18.26
C LEU A 9 -14.24 -40.37 17.21
N PHE A 10 -15.21 -39.55 17.61
CA PHE A 10 -15.61 -38.40 16.84
C PHE A 10 -14.44 -37.41 16.93
N LEU A 11 -13.49 -37.54 16.01
CA LEU A 11 -12.56 -36.49 15.66
C LEU A 11 -13.40 -35.24 15.40
N ILE A 12 -13.47 -34.38 16.42
CA ILE A 12 -13.64 -32.95 16.26
C ILE A 12 -12.43 -32.49 15.44
N PHE A 13 -12.47 -32.79 14.15
CA PHE A 13 -11.86 -31.97 13.12
C PHE A 13 -12.72 -30.70 13.11
N SER A 14 -12.66 -29.94 14.20
CA SER A 14 -12.90 -28.50 14.16
C SER A 14 -11.88 -28.02 13.14
N CYS A 15 -12.35 -27.97 11.89
CA CYS A 15 -11.70 -27.30 10.80
C CYS A 15 -11.51 -25.88 11.33
N VAL A 16 -10.33 -25.63 11.90
CA VAL A 16 -9.85 -24.29 12.13
C VAL A 16 -9.84 -23.73 10.72
N GLN A 17 -10.85 -22.92 10.39
CA GLN A 17 -10.82 -22.10 9.20
C GLN A 17 -9.67 -21.13 9.42
N LEU A 18 -8.45 -21.56 9.08
CA LEU A 18 -7.38 -20.66 8.72
C LEU A 18 -7.90 -19.93 7.48
N TYR A 19 -8.55 -18.79 7.70
CA TYR A 19 -8.62 -17.75 6.70
C TYR A 19 -7.17 -17.33 6.47
N ALA A 20 -6.51 -17.99 5.51
CA ALA A 20 -5.29 -17.49 4.95
C ALA A 20 -5.64 -16.11 4.38
N ASP A 21 -5.11 -15.06 5.01
CA ASP A 21 -5.25 -13.70 4.50
C ASP A 21 -4.49 -13.65 3.18
N GLU A 22 -5.20 -13.79 2.07
CA GLU A 22 -4.61 -13.73 0.73
C GLU A 22 -3.97 -12.35 0.57
N GLU A 23 -2.68 -12.33 0.25
CA GLU A 23 -1.91 -11.09 0.09
C GLU A 23 -2.21 -10.47 -1.28
N VAL A 24 -3.45 -9.99 -1.45
CA VAL A 24 -3.98 -9.38 -2.68
C VAL A 24 -3.50 -7.94 -2.94
N VAL A 25 -2.64 -7.42 -2.06
CA VAL A 25 -2.00 -6.10 -2.20
C VAL A 25 -0.55 -6.20 -1.79
N LYS A 26 0.33 -5.79 -2.69
CA LYS A 26 1.77 -5.72 -2.47
C LYS A 26 2.27 -4.28 -2.46
N PHE A 27 3.18 -3.99 -1.55
CA PHE A 27 3.85 -2.71 -1.43
C PHE A 27 5.34 -2.83 -1.74
N ASP A 28 5.84 -1.99 -2.64
CA ASP A 28 7.26 -1.88 -2.97
C ASP A 28 7.73 -0.43 -2.79
N LEU A 29 8.95 -0.24 -2.28
CA LEU A 29 9.60 1.08 -2.24
C LEU A 29 10.58 1.22 -3.39
N LEU A 30 10.37 2.24 -4.22
CA LEU A 30 11.21 2.53 -5.36
C LEU A 30 12.06 3.77 -5.07
N ILE A 31 13.38 3.66 -5.16
CA ILE A 31 14.28 4.81 -5.12
C ILE A 31 14.68 5.15 -6.55
N GLY A 32 14.35 6.35 -6.99
CA GLY A 32 14.73 6.86 -8.32
C GLY A 32 16.08 7.57 -8.26
N GLU A 33 16.24 8.48 -7.30
CA GLU A 33 17.40 9.36 -7.25
C GLU A 33 17.77 9.67 -5.81
N ILE A 34 19.08 9.64 -5.51
CA ILE A 34 19.67 10.24 -4.31
C ILE A 34 20.64 11.31 -4.81
N ASP A 35 20.34 12.57 -4.50
CA ASP A 35 21.22 13.70 -4.78
C ASP A 35 21.85 14.16 -3.46
N LYS A 36 23.09 13.73 -3.23
CA LYS A 36 23.82 14.06 -2.01
C LYS A 36 24.14 15.55 -1.92
N ALA A 37 24.42 16.20 -3.05
CA ALA A 37 24.81 17.60 -3.07
C ALA A 37 23.63 18.50 -2.66
N ASN A 38 22.43 18.18 -3.14
CA ASN A 38 21.21 18.91 -2.82
C ASN A 38 20.45 18.36 -1.59
N LEU A 39 20.95 17.29 -0.96
CA LEU A 39 20.31 16.62 0.19
C LEU A 39 18.86 16.21 -0.10
N THR A 40 18.62 15.65 -1.29
CA THR A 40 17.28 15.20 -1.69
C THR A 40 17.25 13.76 -2.15
N ILE A 41 16.11 13.12 -1.95
CA ILE A 41 15.83 11.78 -2.48
C ILE A 41 14.48 11.83 -3.16
N LYS A 42 14.39 11.22 -4.34
CA LYS A 42 13.14 11.00 -5.06
C LYS A 42 12.86 9.52 -5.15
N GLY A 43 11.62 9.15 -4.86
CA GLY A 43 11.17 7.77 -4.90
C GLY A 43 9.67 7.67 -5.10
N ALA A 44 9.13 6.46 -4.99
CA ALA A 44 7.71 6.21 -4.94
C ALA A 44 7.37 5.01 -4.07
N ILE A 45 6.22 5.06 -3.42
CA ILE A 45 5.57 3.86 -2.88
C ILE A 45 4.75 3.28 -4.02
N LYS A 46 5.10 2.09 -4.50
CA LYS A 46 4.31 1.35 -5.47
C LYS A 46 3.37 0.41 -4.73
N ILE A 47 2.08 0.50 -5.03
CA ILE A 47 1.07 -0.45 -4.60
C ILE A 47 0.62 -1.23 -5.83
N SER A 48 0.72 -2.56 -5.76
CA SER A 48 0.13 -3.48 -6.74
C SER A 48 -1.05 -4.18 -6.09
N ILE A 49 -2.21 -4.14 -6.73
CA ILE A 49 -3.50 -4.59 -6.23
C ILE A 49 -4.02 -5.61 -7.23
N ASP A 50 -4.43 -6.77 -6.74
CA ASP A 50 -4.95 -7.84 -7.60
C ASP A 50 -6.23 -7.42 -8.33
N PRO A 51 -6.53 -8.03 -9.49
CA PRO A 51 -7.74 -7.72 -10.25
C PRO A 51 -9.03 -7.81 -9.42
N ASP A 52 -9.96 -6.89 -9.70
CA ASP A 52 -11.23 -6.68 -9.01
C ASP A 52 -11.13 -6.22 -7.54
N TRP A 53 -9.91 -6.02 -7.02
CA TRP A 53 -9.70 -5.43 -5.71
C TRP A 53 -9.32 -3.95 -5.83
N HIS A 54 -9.66 -3.18 -4.79
CA HIS A 54 -9.30 -1.77 -4.72
C HIS A 54 -8.98 -1.30 -3.31
N ILE A 55 -8.27 -0.17 -3.23
CA ILE A 55 -8.13 0.62 -2.00
C ILE A 55 -8.76 2.00 -2.24
N TYR A 56 -9.27 2.63 -1.19
CA TYR A 56 -9.82 3.97 -1.32
C TYR A 56 -8.73 5.05 -1.34
N TYR A 57 -9.05 6.15 -2.01
CA TYR A 57 -8.29 7.39 -1.96
C TYR A 57 -8.28 7.98 -0.53
N LYS A 58 -7.43 8.98 -0.28
CA LYS A 58 -7.42 9.69 1.01
C LYS A 58 -8.75 10.41 1.28
N ASP A 59 -9.44 10.84 0.22
CA ASP A 59 -10.77 11.45 0.25
C ASP A 59 -11.75 10.50 -0.46
N PRO A 60 -12.34 9.53 0.25
CA PRO A 60 -12.88 8.33 -0.35
C PRO A 60 -14.22 8.57 -1.06
N GLY A 61 -14.88 9.71 -0.85
CA GLY A 61 -16.20 10.00 -1.41
C GLY A 61 -17.31 9.51 -0.49
N ASP A 62 -18.35 8.92 -1.08
CA ASP A 62 -19.56 8.51 -0.34
C ASP A 62 -19.32 7.32 0.59
N PHE A 63 -18.49 6.36 0.17
CA PHE A 63 -18.15 5.16 0.93
C PHE A 63 -16.64 4.94 1.03
N GLY A 64 -16.27 4.08 1.97
CA GLY A 64 -14.92 3.56 2.09
C GLY A 64 -14.13 4.06 3.28
N LEU A 65 -13.07 3.32 3.60
CA LEU A 65 -12.10 3.71 4.63
C LEU A 65 -10.89 4.36 3.94
N PRO A 66 -10.57 5.62 4.25
CA PRO A 66 -9.52 6.36 3.58
C PRO A 66 -8.15 5.71 3.77
N THR A 67 -7.33 5.76 2.72
CA THR A 67 -5.92 5.38 2.82
C THR A 67 -5.13 6.51 3.49
N PHE A 68 -4.39 6.17 4.54
CA PHE A 68 -3.48 7.07 5.22
C PHE A 68 -2.04 6.61 5.02
N ILE A 69 -1.18 7.52 4.56
CA ILE A 69 0.26 7.31 4.51
C ILE A 69 0.92 8.28 5.49
N SER A 70 1.66 7.73 6.43
CA SER A 70 2.47 8.47 7.40
C SER A 70 3.90 7.97 7.33
N TYR A 71 4.85 8.79 7.78
CA TYR A 71 6.25 8.42 7.73
C TYR A 71 6.98 8.75 9.04
N ARG A 72 8.07 8.02 9.26
CA ARG A 72 9.08 8.24 10.30
C ARG A 72 10.45 8.05 9.69
N GLY A 73 11.47 8.65 10.30
CA GLY A 73 12.84 8.56 9.80
C GLY A 73 13.68 9.72 10.28
N ASN A 74 14.96 9.70 9.92
CA ASN A 74 15.90 10.79 10.17
C ASN A 74 15.87 11.82 9.02
N THR A 75 14.68 12.18 8.54
CA THR A 75 14.44 13.14 7.45
C THR A 75 13.99 14.49 7.97
N SER A 76 14.24 15.57 7.24
CA SER A 76 13.61 16.86 7.55
C SER A 76 12.13 16.89 7.16
N SER A 77 11.80 16.35 5.98
CA SER A 77 10.42 16.25 5.50
C SER A 77 10.32 15.22 4.37
N ILE A 78 9.12 14.67 4.18
CA ILE A 78 8.75 13.92 3.00
C ILE A 78 7.47 14.53 2.43
N ASP A 79 7.53 14.95 1.19
CA ASP A 79 6.37 15.38 0.40
C ASP A 79 5.89 14.21 -0.46
N ILE A 80 4.63 13.80 -0.28
CA ILE A 80 4.04 12.64 -0.97
C ILE A 80 2.97 13.15 -1.93
N HIS A 81 3.17 12.89 -3.21
CA HIS A 81 2.20 13.17 -4.24
C HIS A 81 1.15 12.06 -4.30
N TRP A 82 -0.10 12.49 -4.35
CA TRP A 82 -1.29 11.65 -4.45
C TRP A 82 -1.81 11.75 -5.89
N PRO A 83 -1.62 10.72 -6.74
CA PRO A 83 -2.15 10.73 -8.09
C PRO A 83 -3.68 10.79 -8.08
N ALA A 84 -4.27 11.30 -9.16
CA ALA A 84 -5.72 11.31 -9.32
C ALA A 84 -6.32 9.89 -9.16
N PRO A 85 -7.37 9.71 -8.34
CA PRO A 85 -8.06 8.42 -8.21
C PRO A 85 -9.02 8.19 -9.40
N SER A 86 -9.54 6.97 -9.48
CA SER A 86 -10.67 6.64 -10.36
C SER A 86 -11.97 6.65 -9.55
N GLU A 87 -13.11 6.92 -10.21
CA GLU A 87 -14.42 6.80 -9.58
C GLU A 87 -14.93 5.36 -9.64
N HIS A 88 -15.47 4.89 -8.52
CA HIS A 88 -16.27 3.68 -8.39
C HIS A 88 -17.72 4.05 -8.09
N LYS A 89 -18.67 3.41 -8.77
CA LYS A 89 -20.10 3.73 -8.64
C LYS A 89 -20.87 2.52 -8.12
N ASP A 90 -21.49 2.71 -6.97
CA ASP A 90 -22.37 1.73 -6.36
C ASP A 90 -23.83 2.15 -6.56
N GLU A 91 -24.64 1.25 -7.11
CA GLU A 91 -26.09 1.46 -7.28
C GLU A 91 -26.86 0.74 -6.18
N VAL A 92 -27.55 1.51 -5.33
CA VAL A 92 -28.43 0.96 -4.28
C VAL A 92 -29.86 1.41 -4.56
N GLY A 93 -30.63 0.53 -5.20
CA GLY A 93 -31.98 0.85 -5.64
C GLY A 93 -31.97 1.83 -6.82
N LYS A 94 -32.25 3.11 -6.55
CA LYS A 94 -32.23 4.19 -7.55
C LYS A 94 -31.14 5.25 -7.29
N GLU A 95 -30.45 5.12 -6.16
CA GLU A 95 -29.39 6.05 -5.76
C GLU A 95 -28.04 5.57 -6.30
N ILE A 96 -27.19 6.50 -6.72
CA ILE A 96 -25.82 6.26 -7.15
C ILE A 96 -24.89 6.88 -6.12
N PHE A 97 -24.00 6.07 -5.57
CA PHE A 97 -22.93 6.52 -4.68
C PHE A 97 -21.61 6.48 -5.43
N VAL A 98 -20.78 7.51 -5.26
CA VAL A 98 -19.50 7.65 -5.94
C VAL A 98 -18.37 7.67 -4.93
N SER A 99 -17.44 6.73 -5.09
CA SER A 99 -16.25 6.63 -4.27
C SER A 99 -14.99 6.78 -5.11
N ASN A 100 -13.92 7.30 -4.51
CA ASN A 100 -12.62 7.49 -5.16
C ASN A 100 -11.69 6.34 -4.77
N ILE A 101 -11.19 5.60 -5.75
CA ILE A 101 -10.42 4.37 -5.55
C ILE A 101 -9.14 4.31 -6.38
N TYR A 102 -8.24 3.41 -5.98
CA TYR A 102 -7.12 2.93 -6.77
C TYR A 102 -7.24 1.43 -7.00
N GLU A 103 -6.96 1.01 -8.23
CA GLU A 103 -6.99 -0.39 -8.70
C GLU A 103 -5.68 -0.71 -9.44
N ASN A 104 -5.40 -2.00 -9.63
CA ASN A 104 -4.24 -2.51 -10.39
C ASN A 104 -2.90 -2.02 -9.85
N VAL A 105 -2.40 -0.87 -10.30
CA VAL A 105 -1.13 -0.31 -9.85
C VAL A 105 -1.29 1.18 -9.66
N VAL A 106 -0.90 1.65 -8.47
CA VAL A 106 -0.75 3.07 -8.17
C VAL A 106 0.65 3.31 -7.59
N LEU A 107 1.29 4.39 -8.03
CA LEU A 107 2.54 4.86 -7.43
C LEU A 107 2.25 6.17 -6.72
N PHE A 108 2.76 6.33 -5.50
CA PHE A 108 2.78 7.60 -4.77
C PHE A 108 4.20 8.14 -4.80
N PRO A 109 4.55 8.97 -5.81
CA PRO A 109 5.83 9.65 -5.83
C PRO A 109 6.05 10.45 -4.55
N PHE A 110 7.29 10.48 -4.08
CA PHE A 110 7.66 11.32 -2.96
C PHE A 110 9.02 11.97 -3.17
N LYS A 111 9.19 13.11 -2.51
CA LYS A 111 10.46 13.81 -2.39
C LYS A 111 10.83 13.96 -0.91
N VAL A 112 12.00 13.48 -0.55
CA VAL A 112 12.57 13.60 0.80
C VAL A 112 13.55 14.78 0.82
N SER A 113 13.46 15.59 1.87
CA SER A 113 14.50 16.53 2.27
C SER A 113 15.32 15.92 3.41
N VAL A 114 16.63 15.79 3.20
CA VAL A 114 17.56 15.10 4.11
C VAL A 114 18.23 16.11 5.05
N LEU A 115 18.51 15.71 6.30
CA LEU A 115 19.26 16.55 7.23
C LEU A 115 20.76 16.56 6.87
N SER A 116 21.48 17.65 7.18
CA SER A 116 22.92 17.72 6.95
C SER A 116 23.69 16.74 7.87
N ASN A 117 24.91 16.40 7.45
CA ASN A 117 25.84 15.55 8.22
C ASN A 117 25.36 14.11 8.49
N GLN A 118 24.52 13.57 7.60
CA GLN A 118 24.10 12.18 7.65
C GLN A 118 24.89 11.32 6.65
N GLU A 119 25.23 10.10 7.04
CA GLU A 119 25.80 9.08 6.13
C GLU A 119 24.73 8.15 5.54
N TYR A 120 23.63 7.97 6.27
CA TYR A 120 22.51 7.12 5.91
C TYR A 120 21.18 7.84 6.19
N ILE A 121 20.19 7.48 5.39
CA ILE A 121 18.80 7.84 5.60
C ILE A 121 18.00 6.58 5.91
N ASP A 122 17.16 6.67 6.93
CA ASP A 122 16.16 5.69 7.31
C ASP A 122 14.79 6.26 6.93
N LEU A 123 14.09 5.58 6.02
CA LEU A 123 12.72 5.90 5.64
C LEU A 123 11.82 4.77 6.12
N ASN A 124 10.80 5.11 6.89
CA ASN A 124 9.78 4.17 7.34
C ASN A 124 8.39 4.74 7.04
N PHE A 125 7.69 4.11 6.10
CA PHE A 125 6.31 4.45 5.75
C PHE A 125 5.34 3.49 6.43
N HIS A 126 4.36 4.05 7.14
CA HIS A 126 3.24 3.32 7.73
C HIS A 126 1.97 3.67 6.96
N ILE A 127 1.34 2.65 6.40
CA ILE A 127 0.16 2.77 5.56
C ILE A 127 -1.00 2.08 6.26
N LYS A 128 -2.10 2.81 6.47
CA LYS A 128 -3.38 2.25 6.93
C LYS A 128 -4.36 2.35 5.77
N TYR A 129 -5.00 1.25 5.43
CA TYR A 129 -5.89 1.19 4.27
C TYR A 129 -6.97 0.14 4.50
N ALA A 130 -7.99 0.14 3.65
CA ALA A 130 -8.88 -1.00 3.50
C ALA A 130 -8.74 -1.55 2.08
N ILE A 131 -8.66 -2.88 1.99
CA ILE A 131 -8.67 -3.60 0.72
C ILE A 131 -10.05 -4.20 0.51
N CYS A 132 -10.67 -3.90 -0.63
CA CYS A 132 -12.08 -4.16 -0.87
C CYS A 132 -12.31 -4.89 -2.20
N LYS A 133 -13.20 -5.87 -2.16
CA LYS A 133 -13.85 -6.50 -3.32
C LYS A 133 -15.34 -6.60 -3.03
N ASP A 134 -15.83 -7.75 -2.55
CA ASP A 134 -17.21 -7.89 -2.05
C ASP A 134 -17.37 -7.39 -0.62
N ARG A 135 -16.25 -7.31 0.11
CA ARG A 135 -16.16 -6.80 1.47
C ARG A 135 -14.84 -6.06 1.64
N CYS A 136 -14.81 -5.17 2.62
CA CYS A 136 -13.63 -4.40 2.97
C CYS A 136 -12.92 -4.95 4.20
N ILE A 137 -11.61 -5.11 4.11
CA ILE A 137 -10.76 -5.57 5.21
C ILE A 137 -9.75 -4.47 5.53
N ALA A 138 -9.82 -3.93 6.74
CA ALA A 138 -8.85 -2.94 7.21
C ALA A 138 -7.49 -3.59 7.46
N LYS A 139 -6.44 -3.07 6.82
CA LYS A 139 -5.07 -3.57 6.90
C LYS A 139 -4.09 -2.46 7.21
N LYS A 140 -2.87 -2.88 7.54
CA LYS A 140 -1.72 -2.01 7.77
C LYS A 140 -0.52 -2.59 7.01
N ALA A 141 0.28 -1.70 6.42
CA ALA A 141 1.57 -2.05 5.85
C ALA A 141 2.64 -1.15 6.44
N GLU A 142 3.84 -1.70 6.59
CA GLU A 142 5.04 -0.97 6.98
C GLU A 142 6.12 -1.23 5.95
N ILE A 143 6.73 -0.17 5.42
CA ILE A 143 7.80 -0.27 4.42
C ILE A 143 8.99 0.51 4.95
N THR A 144 10.07 -0.20 5.24
CA THR A 144 11.30 0.38 5.76
C THR A 144 12.44 0.24 4.78
N THR A 145 13.25 1.28 4.63
CA THR A 145 14.56 1.17 3.98
C THR A 145 15.60 1.99 4.72
N ARG A 146 16.83 1.50 4.69
CA ARG A 146 18.04 2.29 4.97
C ARG A 146 18.80 2.48 3.66
N GLN A 147 19.10 3.72 3.28
CA GLN A 147 19.87 4.03 2.08
C GLN A 147 21.15 4.80 2.44
N PRO A 148 22.31 4.48 1.86
CA PRO A 148 23.49 5.32 2.01
C PRO A 148 23.28 6.65 1.27
N LEU A 149 23.70 7.77 1.87
CA LEU A 149 23.68 9.09 1.23
C LEU A 149 24.88 9.22 0.27
N LYS A 150 24.76 8.49 -0.85
CA LYS A 150 25.66 8.50 -1.99
C LYS A 150 24.83 8.77 -3.24
N ASN A 151 25.42 9.48 -4.20
CA ASN A 151 24.73 9.75 -5.46
C ASN A 151 24.27 8.44 -6.10
N PHE A 152 22.98 8.38 -6.41
CA PHE A 152 22.34 7.23 -7.01
C PHE A 152 21.31 7.71 -8.02
N PHE A 153 21.21 7.02 -9.15
CA PHE A 153 20.25 7.34 -10.18
C PHE A 153 19.80 6.07 -10.91
N ASN A 154 18.49 5.83 -10.94
CA ASN A 154 17.87 4.80 -11.76
C ASN A 154 16.99 5.44 -12.83
N ALA A 155 17.40 5.35 -14.09
CA ALA A 155 16.70 6.00 -15.20
C ALA A 155 15.28 5.49 -15.41
N GLU A 156 15.08 4.17 -15.32
CA GLU A 156 13.78 3.52 -15.52
C GLU A 156 12.81 3.89 -14.40
N THR A 157 13.26 3.79 -13.15
CA THR A 157 12.46 4.19 -11.98
C THR A 157 12.10 5.67 -12.02
N ASN A 158 13.04 6.56 -12.36
CA ASN A 158 12.74 7.99 -12.49
C ASN A 158 11.76 8.28 -13.62
N LYS A 159 11.86 7.59 -14.76
CA LYS A 159 10.88 7.72 -15.85
C LYS A 159 9.49 7.38 -15.34
N LEU A 160 9.33 6.24 -14.67
CA LEU A 160 8.07 5.78 -14.11
C LEU A 160 7.53 6.76 -13.05
N ILE A 161 8.37 7.22 -12.12
CA ILE A 161 8.00 8.21 -11.09
C ILE A 161 7.47 9.51 -11.74
N ASN A 162 8.17 10.01 -12.76
CA ASN A 162 7.80 11.25 -13.45
C ASN A 162 6.51 11.13 -14.27
N GLU A 163 6.17 9.94 -14.77
CA GLU A 163 4.88 9.69 -15.41
C GLU A 163 3.74 9.79 -14.39
N TRP A 164 3.93 9.31 -13.17
CA TRP A 164 2.92 9.36 -12.11
C TRP A 164 2.77 10.73 -11.46
N TYR A 165 3.81 11.57 -11.40
CA TYR A 165 3.68 12.97 -10.99
C TYR A 165 2.79 13.82 -11.91
N LYS A 166 2.57 13.37 -13.16
CA LYS A 166 1.76 14.09 -14.16
C LYS A 166 0.29 13.65 -14.17
N LYS A 167 -0.06 12.59 -13.45
CA LYS A 167 -1.43 12.08 -13.34
C LYS A 167 -2.15 12.75 -12.19
#